data_AF-A0A0N4VQM6-F1
#
_entry.id   AF-A0A0N4VQM6-F1
#
_cell.length_a   1.000
_cell.length_b   1.000
_cell.length_c   1.000
_cell.angle_alpha   90.00
_cell.angle_beta   90.00
_cell.angle_gamma   90.00
#
_symmetry.space_group_name_H-M   'P 1'
#
loop_
_entity.id
_entity.type
_entity.pdbx_description
1 polymer ?
#
loop_
_entity_poly.entity_id
_entity_poly.type
_entity_poly.pdbx_seq_one_letter_code
_entity_poly.pdbx_strand_id
1 'polypeptide(L)'
;MVKVRLGKAEYLALKEFENLHHRDIWNWIVEKLTGGQKDGKVLQILDISDEPSIFAFMFAEQFPNHVVTCAIRDNVLPEFEIPKNVKLVSIKKYKDLQSLGPFDGIILKELTKEIKDLGAAFTELRILFDTAKMVILARPKNPPLPLPEMCLPLWSKMALAREDIKSAADQV
;
A
#
# COMPACT_ATOMS: atom_id res chain seq x y z
N MET A 1 8.12 -5.72 21.58
CA MET A 1 8.39 -4.71 20.54
C MET A 1 7.51 -3.52 20.84
N VAL A 2 8.08 -2.33 21.07
CA VAL A 2 7.28 -1.11 21.22
C VAL A 2 6.75 -0.76 19.83
N LYS A 3 5.43 -0.82 19.62
CA LYS A 3 4.82 -0.37 18.37
C LYS A 3 4.91 1.16 18.34
N VAL A 4 5.65 1.69 17.38
CA VAL A 4 5.72 3.14 17.14
C VAL A 4 4.33 3.57 16.68
N ARG A 5 3.70 4.50 17.41
CA ARG A 5 2.42 5.08 16.99
C ARG A 5 2.72 6.17 15.98
N LEU A 6 1.95 6.23 14.88
CA LEU A 6 2.01 7.35 13.95
C LEU A 6 1.30 8.56 14.58
N GLY A 7 2.04 9.34 15.36
CA GLY A 7 1.58 10.63 15.88
C GLY A 7 1.70 11.72 14.82
N LYS A 8 1.23 12.93 15.17
CA LYS A 8 1.25 14.09 14.26
C LYS A 8 2.69 14.48 13.86
N ALA A 9 3.63 14.43 14.79
CA ALA A 9 5.02 14.80 14.53
C ALA A 9 5.68 13.80 13.58
N GLU A 10 5.47 12.51 13.81
CA GLU A 10 5.95 11.41 12.97
C GLU A 10 5.32 11.50 11.58
N TYR A 11 4.00 11.78 11.50
CA TYR A 11 3.32 12.00 10.22
C TYR A 11 3.95 13.14 9.43
N LEU A 12 4.20 14.31 10.05
CA LEU A 12 4.79 15.45 9.36
C LEU A 12 6.23 15.18 8.91
N ALA A 13 7.05 14.55 9.74
CA ALA A 13 8.43 14.21 9.41
C ALA A 13 8.50 13.20 8.26
N LEU A 14 7.70 12.14 8.31
CA LEU A 14 7.64 11.15 7.23
C LEU A 14 7.04 11.76 5.96
N LYS A 15 6.08 12.68 6.07
CA LYS A 15 5.49 13.38 4.92
C LYS A 15 6.53 14.22 4.20
N GLU A 16 7.39 14.90 4.93
CA GLU A 16 8.52 15.66 4.36
C GLU A 16 9.50 14.71 3.65
N PHE A 17 9.90 13.62 4.31
CA PHE A 17 10.78 12.60 3.73
C PHE A 17 10.21 12.03 2.42
N GLU A 18 8.96 11.59 2.43
CA GLU A 18 8.31 11.00 1.26
C GLU A 18 8.17 11.99 0.10
N ASN A 19 7.89 13.27 0.38
CA ASN A 19 7.85 14.32 -0.65
C ASN A 19 9.22 14.57 -1.31
N LEU A 20 10.31 14.39 -0.56
CA LEU A 20 11.67 14.57 -1.07
C LEU A 20 12.15 13.37 -1.89
N HIS A 21 11.74 12.15 -1.52
CA HIS A 21 12.32 10.92 -2.06
C HIS A 21 11.41 10.12 -3.00
N HIS A 22 10.09 10.21 -2.83
CA HIS A 22 9.13 9.30 -3.50
C HIS A 22 8.02 10.02 -4.28
N ARG A 23 8.15 11.32 -4.52
CA ARG A 23 7.15 12.15 -5.22
C ARG A 23 6.67 11.57 -6.55
N ASP A 24 7.58 10.96 -7.32
CA ASP A 24 7.27 10.42 -8.65
C ASP A 24 6.45 9.13 -8.59
N ILE A 25 6.52 8.39 -7.47
CA ILE A 25 5.78 7.13 -7.29
C ILE A 25 4.28 7.40 -7.28
N TRP A 26 3.79 8.44 -6.60
CA TRP A 26 2.34 8.73 -6.55
C TRP A 26 1.76 9.08 -7.90
N ASN A 27 2.46 9.93 -8.65
CA ASN A 27 2.05 10.30 -10.01
C ASN A 27 1.99 9.06 -10.91
N TRP A 28 3.00 8.20 -10.81
CA TRP A 28 3.02 6.93 -11.55
C TRP A 28 1.85 6.01 -11.16
N ILE A 29 1.52 5.88 -9.87
CA ILE A 29 0.36 5.07 -9.44
C ILE A 29 -0.93 5.61 -10.02
N VAL A 30 -1.18 6.92 -9.91
CA VAL A 30 -2.38 7.55 -10.49
C VAL A 30 -2.42 7.31 -11.98
N GLU A 31 -1.31 7.50 -12.70
CA GLU A 31 -1.24 7.21 -14.13
C GLU A 31 -1.59 5.75 -14.44
N LYS A 32 -1.10 4.78 -13.65
CA LYS A 32 -1.40 3.36 -13.85
C LYS A 32 -2.85 3.00 -13.59
N LEU A 33 -3.47 3.59 -12.56
CA LEU A 33 -4.87 3.35 -12.19
C LEU A 33 -5.86 4.07 -13.11
N THR A 34 -5.52 5.28 -13.56
CA THR A 34 -6.38 6.09 -14.44
C THR A 34 -6.13 5.88 -15.93
N GLY A 35 -5.04 5.20 -16.31
CA GLY A 35 -4.57 5.20 -17.69
C GLY A 35 -4.18 6.59 -18.20
N GLY A 36 -3.81 7.50 -17.28
CA GLY A 36 -3.47 8.89 -17.57
C GLY A 36 -4.68 9.85 -17.61
N GLN A 37 -5.91 9.38 -17.40
CA GLN A 37 -7.12 10.22 -17.40
C GLN A 37 -7.40 10.81 -16.01
N LYS A 38 -6.95 12.05 -15.79
CA LYS A 38 -7.04 12.70 -14.46
C LYS A 38 -8.43 13.22 -14.08
N ASP A 39 -9.31 13.46 -15.07
CA ASP A 39 -10.54 14.26 -14.86
C ASP A 39 -11.87 13.49 -15.06
N GLY A 40 -11.83 12.16 -15.28
CA GLY A 40 -13.02 11.41 -15.73
C GLY A 40 -13.86 10.74 -14.63
N LYS A 41 -13.22 10.10 -13.64
CA LYS A 41 -13.89 9.25 -12.63
C LYS A 41 -13.27 9.41 -11.25
N VAL A 42 -14.11 9.49 -10.22
CA VAL A 42 -13.70 9.36 -8.82
C VAL A 42 -13.30 7.91 -8.56
N LEU A 43 -12.00 7.67 -8.31
CA LEU A 43 -11.49 6.34 -7.99
C LEU A 43 -11.81 5.94 -6.55
N GLN A 44 -12.20 4.68 -6.36
CA GLN A 44 -12.23 3.98 -5.07
C GLN A 44 -10.95 3.15 -4.94
N ILE A 45 -10.03 3.56 -4.08
CA ILE A 45 -8.74 2.90 -3.91
C ILE A 45 -8.73 2.16 -2.58
N LEU A 46 -8.23 0.93 -2.60
CA LEU A 46 -7.94 0.15 -1.41
C LEU A 46 -6.44 0.17 -1.15
N ASP A 47 -6.04 0.64 0.02
CA ASP A 47 -4.69 0.53 0.55
C ASP A 47 -4.68 -0.53 1.65
N ILE A 48 -3.80 -1.52 1.56
CA ILE A 48 -3.68 -2.56 2.60
C ILE A 48 -2.32 -2.45 3.27
N SER A 49 -2.31 -2.37 4.59
CA SER A 49 -1.09 -2.20 5.39
C SER A 49 -1.25 -2.75 6.80
N ASP A 50 -0.13 -2.98 7.50
CA ASP A 50 -0.15 -3.39 8.90
C ASP A 50 -0.47 -2.23 9.84
N GLU A 51 -0.13 -0.99 9.45
CA GLU A 51 -0.28 0.21 10.24
C GLU A 51 -0.90 1.35 9.42
N PRO A 52 -1.39 2.45 10.04
CA PRO A 52 -1.94 3.57 9.31
C PRO A 52 -0.97 4.10 8.24
N SER A 53 -1.41 4.08 6.98
CA SER A 53 -0.51 4.34 5.87
C SER A 53 -0.36 5.83 5.58
N ILE A 54 0.84 6.35 5.83
CA ILE A 54 1.21 7.69 5.37
C ILE A 54 1.04 7.85 3.85
N PHE A 55 1.36 6.80 3.10
CA PHE A 55 1.20 6.78 1.66
C PHE A 55 -0.25 7.05 1.23
N ALA A 56 -1.21 6.40 1.90
CA ALA A 56 -2.63 6.59 1.64
C ALA A 56 -3.11 8.00 2.01
N PHE A 57 -2.61 8.55 3.12
CA PHE A 57 -2.98 9.90 3.55
C PHE A 57 -2.43 10.96 2.60
N MET A 58 -1.16 10.86 2.22
CA MET A 58 -0.54 11.78 1.26
C MET A 58 -1.20 11.69 -0.12
N PHE A 59 -1.53 10.48 -0.57
CA PHE A 59 -2.31 10.30 -1.79
C PHE A 59 -3.65 11.05 -1.71
N ALA A 60 -4.38 10.87 -0.61
CA ALA A 60 -5.69 11.46 -0.41
C ALA A 60 -5.64 13.01 -0.34
N GLU A 61 -4.57 13.57 0.23
CA GLU A 61 -4.31 15.02 0.23
C GLU A 61 -4.01 15.55 -1.18
N GLN A 62 -3.19 14.82 -1.96
CA GLN A 62 -2.80 15.24 -3.31
C GLN A 62 -3.95 15.08 -4.32
N PHE A 63 -4.80 14.09 -4.13
CA PHE A 63 -5.92 13.75 -5.02
C PHE A 63 -7.26 13.75 -4.26
N PRO A 64 -7.76 14.91 -3.82
CA PRO A 64 -8.89 15.04 -2.89
C PRO A 64 -10.23 14.53 -3.44
N ASN A 65 -10.34 14.37 -4.76
CA ASN A 65 -11.53 13.86 -5.41
C ASN A 65 -11.65 12.33 -5.34
N HIS A 66 -10.57 11.60 -5.03
CA HIS A 66 -10.57 10.14 -4.92
C HIS A 66 -10.83 9.70 -3.48
N VAL A 67 -11.38 8.50 -3.31
CA VAL A 67 -11.64 7.92 -1.99
C VAL A 67 -10.62 6.82 -1.73
N VAL A 68 -10.01 6.84 -0.53
CA VAL A 68 -9.02 5.83 -0.13
C VAL A 68 -9.53 5.07 1.08
N THR A 69 -9.70 3.76 0.95
CA THR A 69 -9.97 2.86 2.08
C THR A 69 -8.65 2.26 2.55
N CYS A 70 -8.23 2.61 3.77
CA CYS A 70 -7.07 2.02 4.42
C CYS A 70 -7.52 0.82 5.26
N ALA A 71 -7.21 -0.36 4.77
CA ALA A 71 -7.38 -1.62 5.48
C ALA A 71 -6.14 -1.92 6.33
N ILE A 72 -6.28 -1.78 7.64
CA ILE A 72 -5.18 -1.86 8.60
C ILE A 72 -5.29 -3.18 9.35
N ARG A 73 -4.23 -3.99 9.36
CA ARG A 73 -4.21 -5.27 10.08
C ARG A 73 -4.08 -5.11 11.61
N ASP A 74 -3.53 -3.99 12.05
CA ASP A 74 -3.47 -3.62 13.45
C ASP A 74 -4.71 -2.82 13.91
N ASN A 75 -4.92 -2.77 15.23
CA ASN A 75 -6.01 -2.01 15.86
C ASN A 75 -5.61 -0.59 16.25
N VAL A 76 -4.47 -0.09 15.77
CA VAL A 76 -3.96 1.25 16.14
C VAL A 76 -4.46 2.27 15.12
N LEU A 77 -5.31 3.18 15.59
CA LEU A 77 -5.77 4.31 14.79
C LEU A 77 -4.82 5.52 14.96
N PRO A 78 -4.68 6.37 13.93
CA PRO A 78 -3.96 7.65 14.05
C PRO A 78 -4.55 8.54 15.15
N GLU A 79 -3.68 9.23 15.88
CA GLU A 79 -4.07 10.21 16.92
C GLU A 79 -4.15 11.65 16.35
N PHE A 80 -4.29 11.80 15.03
CA PHE A 80 -4.36 13.08 14.34
C PHE A 80 -5.49 13.11 13.29
N GLU A 81 -5.86 14.31 12.84
CA GLU A 81 -6.87 14.48 11.80
C GLU A 81 -6.35 13.96 10.45
N ILE A 82 -6.98 12.90 9.96
CA ILE A 82 -6.71 12.33 8.64
C ILE A 82 -7.53 13.03 7.55
N PRO A 83 -7.14 12.94 6.26
CA PRO A 83 -7.91 13.52 5.16
C PRO A 83 -9.35 12.97 5.11
N LYS A 84 -10.32 13.83 4.82
CA LYS A 84 -11.77 13.50 4.87
C LYS A 84 -12.20 12.44 3.86
N ASN A 85 -11.44 12.26 2.80
CA ASN A 85 -11.64 11.25 1.76
C ASN A 85 -10.95 9.92 2.08
N VAL A 86 -10.46 9.74 3.31
CA VAL A 86 -9.90 8.48 3.81
C VAL A 86 -10.91 7.76 4.71
N LYS A 87 -11.07 6.46 4.49
CA LYS A 87 -11.83 5.56 5.36
C LYS A 87 -10.85 4.58 6.01
N LEU A 88 -10.86 4.48 7.34
CA LEU A 88 -10.06 3.49 8.05
C LEU A 88 -10.92 2.26 8.36
N VAL A 89 -10.40 1.07 8.06
CA VAL A 89 -11.04 -0.20 8.37
C VAL A 89 -10.02 -1.14 8.98
N SER A 90 -10.34 -1.75 10.11
CA SER A 90 -9.51 -2.82 10.68
C SER A 90 -9.87 -4.15 10.03
N ILE A 91 -8.85 -4.92 9.64
CA ILE A 91 -9.01 -6.26 9.08
C ILE A 91 -8.12 -7.27 9.80
N LYS A 92 -8.54 -8.53 9.85
CA LYS A 92 -7.68 -9.64 10.30
C LYS A 92 -7.20 -10.48 9.12
N LYS A 93 -8.02 -10.57 8.07
CA LYS A 93 -7.80 -11.34 6.86
C LYS A 93 -8.36 -10.60 5.66
N TYR A 94 -7.88 -10.89 4.45
CA TYR A 94 -8.37 -10.22 3.24
C TYR A 94 -9.86 -10.47 3.00
N LYS A 95 -10.38 -11.62 3.44
CA LYS A 95 -11.82 -11.93 3.39
C LYS A 95 -12.71 -10.88 4.08
N ASP A 96 -12.20 -10.15 5.07
CA ASP A 96 -12.96 -9.11 5.77
C ASP A 96 -13.27 -7.90 4.84
N LEU A 97 -12.60 -7.81 3.69
CA LEU A 97 -12.76 -6.74 2.69
C LEU A 97 -13.86 -7.02 1.66
N GLN A 98 -14.41 -8.24 1.61
CA GLN A 98 -15.32 -8.68 0.55
C GLN A 98 -16.58 -7.81 0.39
N SER A 99 -17.03 -7.15 1.46
CA SER A 99 -18.19 -6.25 1.45
C SER A 99 -17.87 -4.78 1.15
N LEU A 100 -16.59 -4.44 0.97
CA LEU A 100 -16.14 -3.04 0.79
C LEU A 100 -15.85 -2.68 -0.66
N GLY A 101 -15.76 -3.67 -1.55
CA GLY A 101 -15.54 -3.48 -2.98
C GLY A 101 -16.85 -3.25 -3.79
N PRO A 102 -16.74 -3.07 -5.11
CA PRO A 102 -15.52 -3.15 -5.90
C PRO A 102 -14.67 -1.87 -5.82
N PHE A 103 -13.34 -2.04 -5.86
CA PHE A 103 -12.36 -0.97 -5.93
C PHE A 103 -11.85 -0.79 -7.36
N ASP A 104 -11.48 0.46 -7.69
CA ASP A 104 -10.83 0.85 -8.95
C ASP A 104 -9.31 0.65 -8.93
N GLY A 105 -8.75 0.30 -7.76
CA GLY A 105 -7.34 -0.03 -7.62
C GLY A 105 -7.02 -0.55 -6.23
N ILE A 106 -6.07 -1.48 -6.17
CA ILE A 106 -5.50 -1.96 -4.90
C ILE A 106 -4.04 -1.56 -4.86
N ILE A 107 -3.61 -0.98 -3.74
CA ILE A 107 -2.21 -0.71 -3.45
C ILE A 107 -1.78 -1.66 -2.33
N LEU A 108 -0.87 -2.57 -2.70
CA LEU A 108 -0.18 -3.47 -1.78
C LEU A 108 1.23 -2.95 -1.61
N LYS A 109 1.54 -2.48 -0.40
CA LYS A 109 2.85 -1.91 -0.09
C LYS A 109 3.64 -2.87 0.78
N GLU A 110 4.95 -2.75 0.67
CA GLU A 110 5.91 -3.45 1.50
C GLU A 110 5.72 -4.97 1.53
N LEU A 111 5.35 -5.56 0.40
CA LEU A 111 5.17 -7.00 0.30
C LEU A 111 6.44 -7.75 0.75
N THR A 112 6.32 -8.61 1.75
CA THR A 112 7.42 -9.41 2.29
C THR A 112 7.13 -10.91 2.22
N LYS A 113 8.16 -11.71 2.49
CA LYS A 113 8.07 -13.17 2.67
C LYS A 113 7.22 -13.63 3.86
N GLU A 114 6.67 -12.73 4.67
CA GLU A 114 5.71 -13.09 5.72
C GLU A 114 4.40 -13.64 5.13
N ILE A 115 4.06 -13.22 3.90
CA ILE A 115 2.98 -13.85 3.14
C ILE A 115 3.52 -15.15 2.54
N LYS A 116 3.19 -16.27 3.19
CA LYS A 116 3.67 -17.60 2.82
C LYS A 116 3.15 -18.08 1.46
N ASP A 117 1.95 -17.66 1.08
CA ASP A 117 1.30 -18.01 -0.18
C ASP A 117 0.78 -16.74 -0.87
N LEU A 118 1.58 -16.22 -1.80
CA LEU A 118 1.25 -15.03 -2.58
C LEU A 118 0.10 -15.28 -3.57
N GLY A 119 0.01 -16.48 -4.16
CA GLY A 119 -1.01 -16.80 -5.15
C GLY A 119 -2.40 -16.82 -4.53
N ALA A 120 -2.53 -17.47 -3.37
CA ALA A 120 -3.77 -17.44 -2.59
C ALA A 120 -4.14 -16.01 -2.16
N ALA A 121 -3.16 -15.23 -1.68
CA ALA A 121 -3.38 -13.83 -1.30
C ALA A 121 -3.89 -12.97 -2.47
N PHE A 122 -3.27 -13.09 -3.65
CA PHE A 122 -3.71 -12.34 -4.83
C PHE A 122 -5.08 -12.80 -5.33
N THR A 123 -5.37 -14.10 -5.27
CA THR A 123 -6.70 -14.65 -5.61
C THR A 123 -7.79 -14.06 -4.71
N GLU A 124 -7.54 -13.99 -3.40
CA GLU A 124 -8.47 -13.37 -2.45
C GLU A 124 -8.69 -11.88 -2.71
N LEU A 125 -7.67 -11.17 -3.21
CA LEU A 125 -7.77 -9.74 -3.53
C LEU A 125 -8.38 -9.47 -4.90
N ARG A 126 -8.24 -10.39 -5.86
CA ARG A 126 -8.78 -10.27 -7.23
C ARG A 126 -10.29 -10.10 -7.27
N ILE A 127 -11.01 -10.65 -6.29
CA ILE A 127 -12.47 -10.51 -6.20
C ILE A 127 -12.91 -9.07 -5.85
N LEU A 128 -12.00 -8.25 -5.32
CA LEU A 128 -12.29 -6.91 -4.84
C LEU A 128 -12.23 -5.86 -5.97
N PHE A 129 -11.83 -6.23 -7.18
CA PHE A 129 -11.76 -5.35 -8.34
C PHE A 129 -12.08 -6.13 -9.61
N ASP A 130 -12.57 -5.48 -10.68
CA ASP A 130 -12.94 -6.18 -11.93
C ASP A 130 -11.88 -5.98 -13.03
N THR A 131 -11.90 -4.80 -13.67
CA THR A 131 -10.97 -4.41 -14.76
C THR A 131 -9.80 -3.53 -14.26
N ALA A 132 -9.77 -3.28 -12.95
CA ALA A 132 -8.78 -2.44 -12.31
C ALA A 132 -7.45 -3.16 -12.10
N LYS A 133 -6.43 -2.40 -11.66
CA LYS A 133 -5.08 -2.93 -11.43
C LYS A 133 -4.78 -3.02 -9.94
N MET A 134 -4.03 -4.06 -9.61
CA MET A 134 -3.32 -4.16 -8.34
C MET A 134 -1.89 -3.62 -8.54
N VAL A 135 -1.54 -2.59 -7.78
CA VAL A 135 -0.20 -2.01 -7.73
C VAL A 135 0.53 -2.60 -6.54
N ILE A 136 1.65 -3.27 -6.82
CA ILE A 136 2.49 -3.89 -5.80
C ILE A 136 3.78 -3.06 -5.68
N LEU A 137 4.00 -2.50 -4.49
CA LEU A 137 5.26 -1.88 -4.10
C LEU A 137 6.01 -2.85 -3.18
N ALA A 138 7.11 -3.42 -3.67
CA ALA A 138 7.92 -4.36 -2.92
C ALA A 138 9.38 -3.92 -2.88
N ARG A 139 10.07 -4.26 -1.80
CA ARG A 139 11.51 -4.04 -1.66
C ARG A 139 12.25 -4.88 -2.72
N PRO A 140 13.23 -4.33 -3.45
CA PRO A 140 13.99 -5.11 -4.41
C PRO A 140 14.81 -6.19 -3.69
N LYS A 141 14.88 -7.41 -4.26
CA LYS A 141 15.71 -8.50 -3.70
C LYS A 141 17.17 -8.07 -3.48
N ASN A 142 17.70 -7.30 -4.44
CA ASN A 142 19.02 -6.71 -4.37
C ASN A 142 18.87 -5.23 -4.01
N PRO A 143 19.16 -4.81 -2.78
CA PRO A 143 19.03 -3.42 -2.38
C PRO A 143 20.08 -2.54 -3.09
N PRO A 144 19.77 -1.25 -3.34
CA PRO A 144 20.80 -0.29 -3.69
C PRO A 144 21.80 -0.17 -2.54
N LEU A 145 23.10 -0.13 -2.88
CA LEU A 145 24.19 -0.02 -1.92
C LEU A 145 24.70 1.43 -1.83
N PRO A 146 25.26 1.86 -0.69
CA PRO A 146 25.53 1.07 0.52
C PRO A 146 24.31 0.93 1.45
N LEU A 147 24.19 -0.24 2.09
CA LEU A 147 23.28 -0.46 3.22
C LEU A 147 24.08 -0.65 4.51
N PRO A 148 23.55 -0.24 5.68
CA PRO A 148 24.12 -0.63 6.96
C PRO A 148 24.23 -2.16 7.06
N GLU A 149 25.36 -2.69 7.53
CA GLU A 149 25.61 -4.14 7.58
C GLU A 149 24.53 -4.91 8.33
N MET A 150 24.00 -4.31 9.41
CA MET A 150 22.92 -4.88 10.21
C MET A 150 21.61 -5.07 9.43
N CYS A 151 21.41 -4.34 8.33
CA CYS A 151 20.24 -4.45 7.47
C CYS A 151 20.36 -5.62 6.48
N LEU A 152 21.58 -6.06 6.11
CA LEU A 152 21.77 -7.09 5.08
C LEU A 152 21.08 -8.43 5.42
N PRO A 153 21.20 -8.98 6.65
CA PRO A 153 20.51 -10.22 7.00
C PRO A 153 18.98 -10.05 7.02
N LEU A 154 18.47 -8.91 7.48
CA LEU A 154 17.03 -8.61 7.51
C LEU A 154 16.48 -8.49 6.09
N TRP A 155 17.20 -7.83 5.20
CA TRP A 155 16.79 -7.62 3.81
C TRP A 155 16.54 -8.94 3.09
N SER A 156 17.49 -9.88 3.17
CA SER A 156 17.37 -11.20 2.54
C SER A 156 16.17 -12.02 3.06
N LYS A 157 15.81 -11.86 4.34
CA LYS A 157 14.69 -12.54 4.99
C LYS A 157 13.33 -11.96 4.61
N MET A 158 13.26 -10.66 4.31
CA MET A 158 12.01 -9.97 4.01
C MET A 158 11.72 -9.88 2.51
N ALA A 159 12.73 -9.55 1.70
CA ALA A 159 12.54 -9.20 0.29
C ALA A 159 12.20 -10.42 -0.57
N LEU A 160 11.21 -10.25 -1.44
CA LEU A 160 10.78 -11.22 -2.44
C LEU A 160 11.58 -11.04 -3.75
N ALA A 161 11.76 -12.11 -4.51
CA ALA A 161 12.24 -11.97 -5.89
C ALA A 161 11.10 -11.41 -6.75
N ARG A 162 11.46 -10.64 -7.79
CA ARG A 162 10.48 -10.10 -8.73
C ARG A 162 9.73 -11.22 -9.45
N GLU A 163 10.44 -12.31 -9.73
CA GLU A 163 9.95 -13.50 -10.42
C GLU A 163 8.92 -14.24 -9.58
N ASP A 164 9.09 -14.28 -8.25
CA ASP A 164 8.12 -14.89 -7.33
C ASP A 164 6.80 -14.11 -7.34
N ILE A 165 6.88 -12.78 -7.27
CA ILE A 165 5.72 -11.89 -7.34
C ILE A 165 5.03 -12.03 -8.69
N LYS A 166 5.80 -12.03 -9.78
CA LYS A 166 5.28 -12.18 -11.14
C LYS A 166 4.59 -13.53 -11.33
N SER A 167 5.21 -14.62 -10.89
CA SER A 167 4.64 -15.96 -10.97
C SER A 167 3.32 -16.07 -10.21
N ALA A 168 3.24 -15.47 -9.01
CA ALA A 168 1.99 -15.43 -8.24
C ALA A 168 0.92 -14.57 -8.93
N ALA A 169 1.30 -13.45 -9.54
CA ALA A 169 0.37 -12.57 -10.26
C ALA A 169 -0.15 -13.21 -11.56
N ASP A 170 0.68 -13.96 -12.29
CA ASP A 170 0.29 -14.63 -13.54
C ASP A 170 -0.72 -15.80 -13.31
N GLN A 171 -1.02 -16.15 -12.06
CA GLN A 171 -2.00 -17.18 -11.67
C GLN A 171 -3.41 -16.63 -11.42
N VAL A 172 -3.60 -15.29 -11.47
CA VAL A 172 -4.79 -14.58 -11.01
C VAL A 172 -5.30 -13.59 -12.04
#